data_AF-A0A834FRA2-F1
#
_entry.id   AF-A0A834FRA2-F1
#
_cell.length_a   1.000
_cell.length_b   1.000
_cell.length_c   1.000
_cell.angle_alpha   90.00
_cell.angle_beta   90.00
_cell.angle_gamma   90.00
#
_symmetry.space_group_name_H-M   'P 1'
#
loop_
_entity.id
_entity.type
_entity.pdbx_description
1 polymer ?
#
loop_
_entity_poly.entity_id
_entity_poly.type
_entity_poly.pdbx_seq_one_letter_code
_entity_poly.pdbx_strand_id
1 'polypeptide(L)'
;MKTPFRSSSASRGPPGVSANMMKKKNPHKKLRTSVGPSKTLAPPTRNLVGCRIQHTWREGTKSSQWKGTVLDQVPVQPSLYLIKYDGFDCIYGLELYSDVRVVGLEVLPDRAGETGL
;
A
#
# COMPACT_ATOMS: atom_id res chain seq x y z
N MET A 1 13.09 -32.03 -82.65
CA MET A 1 11.97 -32.93 -82.30
C MET A 1 12.54 -34.27 -81.82
N LYS A 2 11.88 -34.90 -80.84
CA LYS A 2 12.17 -36.20 -80.17
C LYS A 2 13.25 -36.21 -79.07
N THR A 3 12.79 -36.47 -77.84
CA THR A 3 13.55 -36.97 -76.67
C THR A 3 13.95 -38.45 -76.90
N PRO A 4 14.74 -39.10 -76.03
CA PRO A 4 14.11 -39.78 -74.89
C PRO A 4 14.98 -39.95 -73.61
N PHE A 5 14.31 -40.54 -72.63
CA PHE A 5 14.54 -40.74 -71.20
C PHE A 5 15.56 -41.84 -70.83
N ARG A 6 16.26 -41.69 -69.67
CA ARG A 6 16.77 -42.77 -68.77
C ARG A 6 17.40 -42.10 -67.51
N SER A 7 16.88 -42.28 -66.30
CA SER A 7 16.99 -43.38 -65.32
C SER A 7 18.20 -43.32 -64.36
N SER A 8 17.93 -42.94 -63.10
CA SER A 8 18.28 -43.64 -61.83
C SER A 8 19.70 -43.69 -61.24
N SER A 9 19.72 -43.50 -59.90
CA SER A 9 20.66 -43.96 -58.84
C SER A 9 21.98 -43.17 -58.67
N ALA A 10 22.59 -42.96 -57.49
CA ALA A 10 22.54 -43.56 -56.15
C ALA A 10 23.07 -42.52 -55.11
N SER A 11 22.39 -42.25 -53.99
CA SER A 11 22.70 -42.65 -52.59
C SER A 11 24.18 -42.65 -52.12
N ARG A 12 24.47 -41.86 -51.06
CA ARG A 12 25.11 -42.22 -49.74
C ARG A 12 25.95 -41.08 -49.13
N GLY A 13 25.67 -40.72 -47.87
CA GLY A 13 26.60 -39.98 -46.97
C GLY A 13 25.95 -38.99 -45.96
N PRO A 14 26.00 -39.19 -44.62
CA PRO A 14 25.19 -38.47 -43.59
C PRO A 14 26.08 -37.62 -42.62
N PRO A 15 25.64 -37.27 -41.38
CA PRO A 15 24.50 -36.46 -40.92
C PRO A 15 24.96 -35.19 -40.16
N GLY A 16 24.12 -34.16 -40.10
CA GLY A 16 24.37 -32.97 -39.28
C GLY A 16 23.07 -32.32 -38.84
N VAL A 17 22.73 -32.50 -37.57
CA VAL A 17 21.53 -32.00 -36.88
C VAL A 17 21.56 -30.47 -36.84
N SER A 18 20.54 -29.78 -37.35
CA SER A 18 20.31 -28.36 -37.07
C SER A 18 19.06 -28.22 -36.20
N ALA A 19 19.25 -27.69 -35.00
CA ALA A 19 18.26 -27.63 -33.93
C ALA A 19 17.31 -26.44 -34.06
N ASN A 20 16.04 -26.74 -33.79
CA ASN A 20 14.91 -25.86 -33.50
C ASN A 20 15.22 -24.47 -32.91
N MET A 21 14.55 -23.44 -33.45
CA MET A 21 13.94 -22.37 -32.64
C MET A 21 12.62 -21.92 -33.26
N MET A 22 11.55 -22.68 -32.99
CA MET A 22 10.17 -22.25 -33.25
C MET A 22 9.66 -21.52 -32.02
N LYS A 23 9.37 -20.22 -32.17
CA LYS A 23 8.92 -19.32 -31.10
C LYS A 23 7.54 -19.76 -30.60
N LYS A 24 7.51 -20.46 -29.47
CA LYS A 24 6.29 -20.85 -28.75
C LYS A 24 5.59 -19.59 -28.22
N LYS A 25 4.48 -19.19 -28.85
CA LYS A 25 3.52 -18.22 -28.29
C LYS A 25 2.42 -19.01 -27.57
N ASN A 26 2.38 -18.92 -26.25
CA ASN A 26 1.35 -19.54 -25.42
C ASN A 26 0.00 -18.81 -25.55
N PRO A 27 -1.12 -19.52 -25.66
CA PRO A 27 -2.46 -18.96 -25.70
C PRO A 27 -3.08 -18.85 -24.29
N HIS A 28 -3.91 -17.82 -24.11
CA HIS A 28 -4.98 -17.64 -23.11
C HIS A 28 -4.72 -17.92 -21.62
N LYS A 29 -4.61 -16.86 -20.82
CA LYS A 29 -5.47 -16.68 -19.63
C LYS A 29 -5.94 -15.24 -19.53
N LYS A 30 -7.22 -15.02 -19.84
CA LYS A 30 -7.93 -13.80 -19.45
C LYS A 30 -8.03 -13.82 -17.92
N LEU A 31 -7.45 -12.82 -17.27
CA LEU A 31 -7.93 -12.35 -15.99
C LEU A 31 -8.35 -10.89 -16.18
N ARG A 32 -9.62 -10.69 -16.54
CA ARG A 32 -10.30 -9.45 -16.19
C ARG A 32 -10.55 -9.54 -14.69
N THR A 33 -9.85 -8.76 -13.89
CA THR A 33 -10.37 -8.30 -12.60
C THR A 33 -10.44 -6.79 -12.67
N SER A 34 -11.63 -6.32 -13.06
CA SER A 34 -12.30 -5.17 -12.49
C SER A 34 -11.40 -4.12 -11.81
N VAL A 35 -11.27 -2.95 -12.46
CA VAL A 35 -11.20 -1.68 -11.73
C VAL A 35 -12.56 -1.56 -11.03
N GLY A 36 -12.69 -2.21 -9.87
CA GLY A 36 -13.77 -1.98 -8.94
C GLY A 36 -13.41 -0.74 -8.14
N PRO A 37 -14.38 0.09 -7.71
CA PRO A 37 -14.08 1.20 -6.82
C PRO A 37 -13.32 0.60 -5.65
N SER A 38 -12.13 1.12 -5.36
CA SER A 38 -11.41 0.83 -4.14
C SER A 38 -12.45 0.99 -3.04
N LYS A 39 -12.96 -0.13 -2.52
CA LYS A 39 -13.63 -0.13 -1.23
C LYS A 39 -12.58 0.53 -0.36
N THR A 40 -12.90 1.72 0.15
CA THR A 40 -12.13 2.35 1.20
C THR A 40 -12.12 1.32 2.30
N LEU A 41 -11.09 0.47 2.30
CA LEU A 41 -10.73 -0.31 3.45
C LEU A 41 -10.46 0.78 4.45
N ALA A 42 -11.41 1.00 5.36
CA ALA A 42 -11.15 1.79 6.54
C ALA A 42 -9.79 1.29 7.02
N PRO A 43 -8.75 2.15 7.03
CA PRO A 43 -7.41 1.69 7.32
C PRO A 43 -7.50 0.89 8.62
N PRO A 44 -6.87 -0.31 8.68
CA PRO A 44 -6.86 -1.10 9.91
C PRO A 44 -6.52 -0.14 11.03
N THR A 45 -7.37 -0.06 12.06
CA THR A 45 -7.29 0.93 13.14
C THR A 45 -5.82 1.08 13.52
N ARG A 46 -5.18 2.13 12.98
CA ARG A 46 -3.72 2.22 13.05
C ARG A 46 -3.44 2.41 14.53
N ASN A 47 -2.53 1.63 15.08
CA ASN A 47 -2.07 1.90 16.43
C ASN A 47 -1.48 3.31 16.41
N LEU A 48 -2.15 4.23 17.11
CA LEU A 48 -1.76 5.64 17.16
C LEU A 48 -0.68 5.88 18.19
N VAL A 49 -0.41 4.96 19.11
CA VAL A 49 0.61 5.12 20.16
C VAL A 49 1.97 5.36 19.50
N GLY A 50 2.67 6.39 19.96
CA GLY A 50 3.92 6.88 19.38
C GLY A 50 3.75 7.74 18.13
N CYS A 51 2.57 7.79 17.52
CA CYS A 51 2.35 8.62 16.33
C CYS A 51 2.24 10.10 16.69
N ARG A 52 2.76 10.93 15.78
CA ARG A 52 2.45 12.35 15.72
C ARG A 52 1.08 12.53 15.07
N ILE A 53 0.21 13.32 15.68
CA ILE A 53 -1.13 13.57 15.17
C ILE A 53 -1.40 15.06 15.03
N GLN A 54 -2.36 15.38 14.17
CA GLN A 54 -2.96 16.68 14.02
C GLN A 54 -4.48 16.51 14.00
N HIS A 55 -5.21 17.42 14.65
CA HIS A 55 -6.66 17.54 14.48
C HIS A 55 -7.12 18.96 14.77
N THR A 56 -8.30 19.31 14.29
CA THR A 56 -9.00 20.52 14.71
C THR A 56 -9.77 20.23 16.00
N TRP A 57 -9.73 21.14 16.95
CA TRP A 57 -10.62 21.18 18.10
C TRP A 57 -11.70 22.23 17.85
N ARG A 58 -12.97 21.83 17.91
CA ARG A 58 -14.12 22.71 17.68
C ARG A 58 -14.88 22.98 18.97
N GLU A 59 -15.13 24.25 19.25
CA GLU A 59 -15.98 24.70 20.35
C GLU A 59 -16.97 25.76 19.83
N GLY A 60 -18.18 25.31 19.52
CA GLY A 60 -19.19 26.14 18.86
C GLY A 60 -18.71 26.66 17.50
N THR A 61 -18.63 27.99 17.36
CA THR A 61 -18.14 28.65 16.14
C THR A 61 -16.61 28.79 16.11
N LYS A 62 -15.91 28.54 17.22
CA LYS A 62 -14.46 28.63 17.31
C LYS A 62 -13.82 27.30 16.96
N SER A 63 -12.69 27.36 16.28
CA SER A 63 -11.84 26.20 16.01
C SER A 63 -10.38 26.54 16.22
N SER A 64 -9.60 25.54 16.61
CA SER A 64 -8.15 25.63 16.78
C SER A 64 -7.47 24.38 16.27
N GLN A 65 -6.26 24.50 15.74
CA GLN A 65 -5.48 23.37 15.25
C GLN A 65 -4.57 22.86 16.37
N TRP A 66 -4.62 21.57 16.65
CA TRP A 66 -3.82 20.92 17.67
C TRP A 66 -2.89 19.90 17.02
N LYS A 67 -1.64 19.87 17.50
CA LYS A 67 -0.61 18.90 17.13
C LYS A 67 -0.01 18.31 18.38
N GLY A 68 0.20 17.01 18.40
CA GLY A 68 0.72 16.32 19.58
C GLY A 68 1.17 14.90 19.28
N THR A 69 1.75 14.26 20.27
CA THR A 69 2.15 12.86 20.21
C THR A 69 1.23 12.04 21.10
N VAL A 70 0.71 10.93 20.58
CA VAL A 70 -0.05 9.97 21.38
C VAL A 70 0.94 9.14 22.19
N LEU A 71 0.84 9.23 23.51
CA LEU A 71 1.74 8.58 24.45
C LEU A 71 1.30 7.15 24.76
N ASP A 72 0.01 6.95 24.94
CA ASP A 72 -0.55 5.65 25.31
C ASP A 72 -2.05 5.56 24.99
N GLN A 73 -2.56 4.34 24.98
CA GLN A 73 -3.98 4.02 24.91
C GLN A 73 -4.39 3.33 26.21
N VAL A 74 -5.42 3.85 26.88
CA VAL A 74 -5.80 3.36 28.21
C VAL A 74 -6.35 1.92 28.11
N PRO A 75 -5.73 0.91 28.76
CA PRO A 75 -6.11 -0.49 28.55
C PRO A 75 -7.55 -0.81 28.99
N VAL A 76 -8.02 -0.17 30.06
CA VAL A 76 -9.38 -0.34 30.59
C VAL A 76 -10.45 0.42 29.79
N GLN A 77 -10.04 1.38 28.95
CA GLN A 77 -10.92 2.16 28.09
C GLN A 77 -10.21 2.44 26.75
N PRO A 78 -10.24 1.50 25.79
CA PRO A 78 -9.49 1.62 24.54
C PRO A 78 -9.90 2.81 23.65
N SER A 79 -11.05 3.44 23.90
CA SER A 79 -11.41 4.69 23.21
C SER A 79 -10.56 5.88 23.66
N LEU A 80 -9.99 5.85 24.87
CA LEU A 80 -9.28 6.96 25.49
C LEU A 80 -7.77 6.88 25.21
N TYR A 81 -7.23 7.95 24.64
CA TYR A 81 -5.82 8.13 24.34
C TYR A 81 -5.21 9.20 25.22
N LEU A 82 -3.98 8.99 25.67
CA LEU A 82 -3.18 10.00 26.35
C LEU A 82 -2.32 10.74 25.32
N ILE A 83 -2.44 12.05 25.23
CA ILE A 83 -1.76 12.88 24.22
C ILE A 83 -1.00 14.02 24.89
N LYS A 84 0.26 14.23 24.47
CA LYS A 84 1.04 15.43 24.78
C LYS A 84 0.99 16.37 23.58
N TYR A 85 0.34 17.52 23.76
CA TYR A 85 0.29 18.56 22.74
C TYR A 85 1.53 19.47 22.77
N ASP A 86 1.81 20.08 21.63
CA ASP A 86 2.91 21.02 21.46
C ASP A 86 2.66 22.32 22.20
N GLY A 87 3.65 22.80 22.95
CA GLY A 87 3.58 24.08 23.66
C GLY A 87 2.79 24.07 24.97
N PHE A 88 2.30 22.90 25.43
CA PHE A 88 1.60 22.74 26.70
C PHE A 88 2.24 21.64 27.54
N ASP A 89 2.50 21.84 28.83
CA ASP A 89 3.19 20.83 29.66
C ASP A 89 2.30 19.67 30.10
N CYS A 90 0.97 19.84 30.08
CA CYS A 90 0.01 18.83 30.49
C CYS A 90 -0.17 17.71 29.45
N ILE A 91 -0.54 16.52 29.96
CA ILE A 91 -1.05 15.40 29.17
C ILE A 91 -2.58 15.46 29.20
N TYR A 92 -3.20 15.17 28.06
CA TYR A 92 -4.65 15.20 27.89
C TYR A 92 -5.18 13.80 27.55
N GLY A 93 -6.31 13.43 28.14
CA GLY A 93 -7.05 12.23 27.79
C GLY A 93 -8.21 12.56 26.84
N LEU A 94 -8.20 12.01 25.62
CA LEU A 94 -9.25 12.24 24.62
C LEU A 94 -9.73 10.96 23.96
N GLU A 95 -11.03 10.89 23.69
CA GLU A 95 -11.62 9.88 22.83
C GLU A 95 -11.57 10.32 21.36
N LEU A 96 -10.39 10.22 20.76
CA LEU A 96 -10.07 10.81 19.44
C LEU A 96 -11.04 10.46 18.29
N TYR A 97 -11.70 9.30 18.36
CA TYR A 97 -12.61 8.83 17.32
C TYR A 97 -14.10 9.09 17.61
N SER A 98 -14.44 9.47 18.85
CA SER A 98 -15.84 9.59 19.30
C SER A 98 -16.18 10.99 19.78
N ASP A 99 -15.19 11.77 20.21
CA ASP A 99 -15.40 13.16 20.62
C ASP A 99 -15.68 14.04 19.40
N VAL A 100 -16.92 14.55 19.31
CA VAL A 100 -17.39 15.40 18.21
C VAL A 100 -16.63 16.72 18.05
N ARG A 101 -15.87 17.14 19.09
CA ARG A 101 -15.01 18.32 19.04
C ARG A 101 -13.73 18.05 18.27
N VAL A 102 -13.30 16.79 18.18
CA VAL A 102 -12.13 16.35 17.40
C VAL A 102 -12.57 16.16 15.94
N VAL A 103 -12.05 17.00 15.06
CA VAL A 103 -12.40 16.99 13.63
C VAL A 103 -11.13 16.90 12.79
N GLY A 104 -11.16 16.07 11.75
CA GLY A 104 -10.03 15.94 10.81
C GLY A 104 -8.78 15.39 11.47
N LEU A 105 -8.93 14.31 12.24
CA LEU A 105 -7.79 13.61 12.85
C LEU A 105 -6.92 12.98 11.75
N GLU A 106 -5.65 13.38 11.74
CA GLU A 106 -4.65 12.94 10.78
C GLU A 106 -3.37 12.53 11.52
N VAL A 107 -2.73 11.47 11.04
CA VAL A 107 -1.39 11.07 11.50
C VAL A 107 -0.35 11.80 10.64
N LEU A 108 0.51 12.58 11.28
CA LEU A 108 1.61 13.28 10.64
C LEU A 108 2.80 12.32 10.46
N PRO A 109 3.67 12.56 9.45
CA PRO A 109 4.94 11.85 9.36
C PRO A 109 5.74 12.07 10.65
N ASP A 110 6.45 11.03 11.07
CA ASP A 110 7.31 11.12 12.25
C ASP A 110 8.38 12.20 12.05
N ARG A 111 8.69 12.94 13.11
CA ARG A 111 9.85 13.82 13.09
C ARG A 111 11.07 12.92 13.26
N ALA A 112 11.74 12.60 12.16
CA ALA A 112 13.03 11.95 12.21
C ALA A 112 13.99 12.81 13.06
N GLY A 113 14.17 12.45 14.33
CA GLY A 113 15.12 13.10 15.22
C GLY A 113 14.54 13.60 16.53
N GLU A 114 14.16 12.68 17.43
CA GLU A 114 14.45 12.82 18.87
C GLU A 114 14.46 11.43 19.53
N THR A 115 15.12 10.47 18.88
CA THR A 115 15.74 9.34 19.58
C THR A 115 17.22 9.68 19.68
N GLY A 116 17.60 10.37 20.75
CA GLY A 116 18.96 10.86 20.95
C GLY A 116 19.27 11.07 22.43
N LEU A 117 19.74 9.97 23.04
CA LEU A 117 20.37 9.81 24.36
C LEU A 117 19.44 9.76 25.59
#